data_AF-A0A315BGQ8-F1
#
_entry.id   AF-A0A315BGQ8-F1
#
_cell.length_a   1.000
_cell.length_b   1.000
_cell.length_c   1.000
_cell.angle_alpha   90.00
_cell.angle_beta   90.00
_cell.angle_gamma   90.00
#
_symmetry.space_group_name_H-M   'P 1'
#
loop_
_entity.id
_entity.type
_entity.pdbx_description
1 polymer ?
#
loop_
_entity_poly.entity_id
_entity_poly.type
_entity_poly.pdbx_seq_one_letter_code
_entity_poly.pdbx_strand_id
1 'polypeptide(L)' 'MTTNTSPNKVASPPHGKFVVVMTPDERIADMQAFGREIRESKKTAQEFLIRAGILNKKGQLAKPYRNC' A
#
# COMPACT_ATOMS: atom_id res chain seq x y z
N MET A 1 11.89 28.30 33.76
CA MET A 1 10.76 27.75 32.99
C MET A 1 11.15 26.34 32.57
N THR A 2 10.49 25.31 33.10
CA THR A 2 10.76 23.91 32.77
C THR A 2 9.61 23.37 31.93
N THR A 3 9.89 23.00 30.68
CA THR A 3 8.89 22.49 29.73
C THR A 3 8.63 21.01 30.02
N ASN A 4 7.42 20.68 30.49
CA ASN A 4 6.91 19.32 30.57
C ASN A 4 6.61 18.80 29.15
N THR A 5 7.54 18.08 28.54
CA THR A 5 7.27 17.29 27.32
C THR A 5 6.68 15.95 27.74
N SER A 6 5.36 15.87 27.74
CA SER A 6 4.64 14.60 27.94
C SER A 6 4.84 13.70 26.72
N PRO A 7 5.25 12.43 26.85
CA PRO A 7 5.37 11.54 25.71
C PRO A 7 3.98 11.27 25.13
N ASN A 8 3.75 11.75 23.91
CA ASN A 8 2.52 11.50 23.18
C ASN A 8 2.35 9.98 23.02
N LYS A 9 1.24 9.43 23.53
CA LYS A 9 0.96 7.98 23.52
C LYS A 9 0.81 7.51 22.08
N VAL A 10 1.90 7.07 21.47
CA VAL A 10 1.89 6.45 20.15
C VAL A 10 1.09 5.16 20.27
N ALA A 11 -0.02 5.07 19.53
CA ALA A 11 -0.82 3.85 19.48
C ALA A 11 0.06 2.67 19.07
N SER A 12 0.13 1.66 19.94
CA SER A 12 0.85 0.43 19.65
C SER A 12 0.22 -0.23 18.41
N PRO A 13 1.03 -0.72 17.44
CA PRO A 13 0.49 -1.43 16.30
C PRO A 13 -0.39 -2.58 16.79
N PRO A 14 -1.56 -2.83 16.17
CA PRO A 14 -2.38 -3.96 16.55
C PRO A 14 -1.55 -5.24 16.41
N HIS A 15 -1.34 -5.94 17.53
CA HIS A 15 -0.64 -7.21 17.53
C HIS A 15 -1.54 -8.24 16.84
N GLY A 16 -1.28 -8.47 15.54
CA GLY A 16 -1.89 -9.58 14.83
C GLY A 16 -1.57 -10.88 15.57
N LYS A 17 -2.60 -11.57 16.07
CA LYS A 17 -2.44 -12.83 16.81
C LYS A 17 -1.83 -13.96 15.97
N PHE A 18 -1.85 -13.81 14.65
CA PHE A 18 -1.37 -14.79 13.69
C PHE A 18 -0.66 -14.08 12.53
N VAL A 19 0.58 -14.46 12.27
CA VAL A 19 1.28 -14.11 11.03
C VAL A 19 1.22 -15.35 10.15
N VAL A 20 0.53 -15.26 9.01
CA VAL A 20 0.58 -16.30 8.00
C VAL A 20 1.91 -16.12 7.26
N VAL A 21 2.88 -16.98 7.57
CA VAL A 21 4.17 -17.00 6.87
C VAL A 21 3.98 -17.76 5.56
N MET A 22 3.78 -17.02 4.47
CA MET A 22 3.83 -17.60 3.13
C MET A 22 5.26 -18.00 2.78
N THR A 23 5.42 -19.19 2.22
CA THR A 23 6.67 -19.60 1.59
C THR A 23 7.00 -18.67 0.40
N PRO A 24 8.28 -18.58 -0.01
CA PRO A 24 8.65 -17.78 -1.17
C PRO A 24 7.86 -18.14 -2.44
N ASP A 25 7.59 -19.43 -2.66
CA ASP A 25 6.87 -19.91 -3.84
C ASP A 25 5.39 -19.51 -3.81
N GLU A 26 4.72 -19.63 -2.67
CA GLU A 26 3.34 -19.17 -2.49
C GLU A 26 3.23 -17.66 -2.73
N ARG A 27 4.23 -16.89 -2.27
CA ARG A 27 4.28 -15.45 -2.51
C ARG A 27 4.44 -15.13 -4.00
N ILE A 28 5.28 -15.87 -4.72
CA ILE A 28 5.46 -15.69 -6.17
C ILE A 28 4.16 -16.02 -6.90
N ALA A 29 3.51 -17.13 -6.56
CA ALA A 29 2.26 -17.55 -7.16
C ALA A 29 1.14 -16.52 -6.93
N ASP A 30 1.04 -15.98 -5.72
CA ASP A 30 0.08 -14.94 -5.35
C ASP A 30 0.32 -13.64 -6.12
N MET A 31 1.58 -13.17 -6.19
CA MET A 31 1.95 -12.00 -6.98
C MET A 31 1.65 -12.18 -8.48
N GLN A 32 1.83 -13.40 -9.02
CA GLN A 32 1.48 -13.71 -10.40
C GLN A 32 -0.03 -13.73 -10.65
N ALA A 33 -0.80 -14.30 -9.72
CA ALA A 33 -2.27 -14.31 -9.80
C ALA A 33 -2.82 -12.88 -9.75
N PHE A 34 -2.36 -12.10 -8.80
CA PHE A 34 -2.67 -10.68 -8.67
C PHE A 34 -2.32 -9.88 -9.94
N GLY A 35 -1.15 -10.15 -10.52
CA GLY A 35 -0.74 -9.54 -11.78
C GLY A 35 -1.64 -9.89 -12.97
N ARG A 36 -2.21 -11.11 -13.01
CA ARG A 36 -3.17 -11.51 -14.06
C ARG A 36 -4.49 -10.76 -13.94
N GLU A 37 -5.02 -10.63 -12.73
CA GLU A 37 -6.27 -9.89 -12.46
C GLU A 37 -6.15 -8.41 -12.85
N ILE A 38 -5.03 -7.77 -12.50
CA ILE A 38 -4.81 -6.35 -12.82
C ILE A 38 -4.63 -6.13 -14.33
N ARG A 39 -4.01 -7.07 -15.04
CA ARG A 39 -3.71 -6.94 -16.49
C ARG A 39 -4.92 -7.22 -17.39
N GLU A 40 -6.05 -7.67 -16.84
CA GLU A 40 -7.25 -8.00 -17.62
C GLU A 40 -7.71 -6.81 -18.49
N SER A 41 -7.57 -5.58 -18.00
CA SER A 41 -7.85 -4.38 -18.80
C SER A 41 -7.01 -3.17 -18.38
N LYS A 42 -6.86 -2.21 -19.29
CA LYS A 42 -6.22 -0.92 -18.95
C LYS A 42 -6.99 -0.15 -17.87
N LYS A 43 -8.31 -0.33 -17.81
CA LYS A 43 -9.19 0.36 -16.86
C LYS A 43 -8.99 -0.18 -15.44
N THR A 44 -8.97 -1.50 -15.27
CA THR A 44 -8.72 -2.15 -13.97
C THR A 44 -7.33 -1.83 -13.45
N ALA A 45 -6.31 -1.82 -14.32
CA ALA A 45 -4.97 -1.37 -13.95
C ALA A 45 -4.94 0.09 -13.49
N GLN A 46 -5.66 0.99 -14.17
CA GLN A 46 -5.73 2.40 -13.79
C GLN A 46 -6.44 2.60 -12.44
N GLU A 47 -7.58 1.92 -12.22
CA GLU A 47 -8.30 1.97 -10.95
C GLU A 47 -7.45 1.44 -9.79
N PHE A 48 -6.69 0.37 -10.02
CA PHE A 48 -5.73 -0.14 -9.06
C PHE A 48 -4.66 0.89 -8.71
N LEU A 49 -4.05 1.52 -9.71
CA LEU A 49 -3.02 2.55 -9.50
C LEU A 49 -3.57 3.79 -8.79
N ILE A 50 -4.85 4.13 -9.00
CA ILE A 50 -5.53 5.20 -8.26
C ILE A 50 -5.75 4.80 -6.80
N ARG A 51 -6.24 3.57 -6.55
CA ARG A 51 -6.45 3.03 -5.20
C ARG A 51 -5.15 2.92 -4.41
N ALA A 52 -4.06 2.58 -5.08
CA ALA A 52 -2.71 2.54 -4.50
C ALA A 52 -2.13 3.93 -4.22
N GLY A 53 -2.80 5.02 -4.65
CA GLY A 53 -2.30 6.38 -4.49
C GLY A 53 -1.12 6.73 -5.40
N ILE A 54 -0.86 5.92 -6.42
CA ILE A 54 0.19 6.16 -7.43
C ILE A 54 -0.32 7.13 -8.49
N LEU A 55 -1.57 6.96 -8.91
CA LEU A 55 -2.28 7.88 -9.80
C LEU A 55 -3.34 8.68 -9.02
N ASN A 56 -3.63 9.88 -9.50
CA ASN A 56 -4.76 10.68 -9.07
C ASN A 56 -6.03 10.29 -9.85
N LYS A 57 -7.20 10.80 -9.44
CA LYS A 57 -8.49 10.55 -10.11
C LYS A 57 -8.53 10.97 -11.60
N LYS A 58 -7.55 11.75 -12.06
CA LYS A 58 -7.39 12.17 -13.47
C LYS A 58 -6.47 11.24 -14.27
N GLY A 59 -5.96 10.15 -13.66
CA GLY A 59 -5.02 9.22 -14.28
C GLY A 59 -3.59 9.75 -14.41
N GLN A 60 -3.24 10.83 -13.70
CA GLN A 60 -1.88 11.38 -13.67
C GLN A 60 -1.17 10.95 -12.40
N LEU A 61 0.16 10.92 -12.38
CA LEU A 61 0.92 10.61 -11.17
C LEU A 61 0.49 11.50 -9.99
N ALA A 62 0.25 10.87 -8.85
CA ALA A 62 0.00 11.55 -7.58
C ALA A 62 1.34 12.03 -6.98
N LYS A 63 1.29 12.99 -6.04
CA LYS A 63 2.48 13.34 -5.26
C LYS A 63 2.81 12.16 -4.32
N PRO A 64 4.10 11.82 -4.10
CA PRO A 64 5.32 12.51 -4.52
C PRO A 64 5.86 12.09 -5.90
N TYR A 65 5.20 11.14 -6.59
CA TYR A 65 5.68 10.57 -7.85
C TYR A 65 5.63 11.55 -9.04
N ARG A 66 4.80 12.58 -8.93
CA ARG A 66 4.81 13.70 -9.85
C ARG A 66 5.81 14.74 -9.36
N ASN A 67 6.78 15.08 -10.21
CA ASN A 67 7.80 16.10 -9.94
C ASN A 67 7.19 17.32 -9.23
N CYS A 68 7.88 17.72 -8.15
CA CYS A 68 7.59 18.83 -7.27
C CYS A 68 7.34 20.13 -8.05
#